data_AF-A0A0F9DEE0-F1
#
_entry.id   AF-A0A0F9DEE0-F1
#
_cell.length_a   1.000
_cell.length_b   1.000
_cell.length_c   1.000
_cell.angle_alpha   90.00
_cell.angle_beta   90.00
_cell.angle_gamma   90.00
#
_symmetry.space_group_name_H-M   'P 1'
#
loop_
_entity.id
_entity.type
_entity.pdbx_description
1 polymer ?
#
loop_
_entity_poly.entity_id
_entity_poly.type
_entity_poly.pdbx_seq_one_letter_code
_entity_poly.pdbx_strand_id
1 'polypeptide(L)' 'MSLGCAKALVDSEKMLALLAEAGCVVGAPTDEADVILINTCAFIAPATDESLDAIREAVALHTNGRP' A
#
# COMPACT_ATOMS: atom_id res chain seq x y z
N MET A 1 3.73 2.28 3.56
CA MET A 1 3.00 2.58 4.81
C MET A 1 2.32 1.29 5.25
N SER A 2 2.55 0.79 6.46
CA SER A 2 1.80 -0.37 6.98
C SER A 2 0.73 0.16 7.92
N LEU A 3 -0.51 0.23 7.44
CA LEU A 3 -1.67 0.71 8.19
C LEU A 3 -2.22 -0.45 9.02
N GLY A 4 -1.89 -0.50 10.32
CA GLY A 4 -2.48 -1.45 11.27
C GLY A 4 -1.52 -2.20 12.17
N CYS A 5 -1.89 -3.44 12.51
CA CYS A 5 -1.25 -4.25 13.54
C CYS A 5 0.08 -4.91 13.10
N ALA A 6 0.81 -5.51 14.04
CA ALA A 6 2.08 -6.20 13.76
C ALA A 6 1.97 -7.27 12.66
N LYS A 7 0.80 -7.92 12.52
CA LYS A 7 0.55 -8.87 11.43
C LYS A 7 0.54 -8.20 10.06
N ALA A 8 -0.09 -7.02 9.94
CA ALA A 8 -0.12 -6.28 8.68
C ALA A 8 1.31 -5.88 8.24
N LEU A 9 2.17 -5.52 9.20
CA LEU A 9 3.57 -5.20 8.92
C LEU A 9 4.32 -6.42 8.37
N VAL A 10 4.29 -7.55 9.11
CA VAL A 10 4.99 -8.79 8.71
C VAL A 10 4.44 -9.34 7.39
N ASP A 11 3.13 -9.28 7.17
CA ASP A 11 2.53 -9.68 5.90
C ASP A 11 2.98 -8.77 4.75
N SER A 12 3.12 -7.46 5.00
CA SER A 12 3.66 -6.52 4.01
C SER A 12 5.10 -6.84 3.66
N GLU A 13 5.97 -7.09 4.63
CA GLU A 13 7.37 -7.46 4.38
C GLU A 13 7.48 -8.72 3.52
N LYS A 14 6.64 -9.73 3.78
CA LYS A 14 6.57 -10.95 2.95
C LYS A 14 6.12 -10.64 1.52
N MET A 15 5.08 -9.82 1.35
CA MET A 15 4.62 -9.41 0.03
C MET A 15 5.71 -8.66 -0.74
N LEU A 16 6.43 -7.74 -0.07
CA LEU A 16 7.53 -6.99 -0.68
C LEU A 16 8.68 -7.92 -1.10
N ALA A 17 9.02 -8.92 -0.28
CA ALA A 17 10.03 -9.91 -0.62
C ALA A 17 9.65 -10.72 -1.87
N LEU A 18 8.40 -11.20 -1.94
CA LEU A 18 7.90 -11.94 -3.10
C LEU A 18 7.88 -11.09 -4.39
N LEU A 19 7.52 -9.82 -4.28
CA LEU A 19 7.55 -8.88 -5.42
C LEU A 19 8.99 -8.64 -5.89
N ALA A 20 9.93 -8.46 -4.95
CA ALA A 20 11.35 -8.30 -5.27
C ALA A 20 11.92 -9.57 -5.94
N GLU A 21 11.58 -10.76 -5.44
CA GLU A 21 11.96 -12.04 -6.06
C GLU A 21 11.38 -12.21 -7.48
N ALA A 22 10.19 -11.67 -7.72
CA ALA A 22 9.57 -11.63 -9.05
C ALA A 22 10.19 -10.57 -9.99
N GLY A 23 11.16 -9.78 -9.52
CA GLY A 23 11.85 -8.75 -10.30
C GLY A 23 11.17 -7.38 -10.29
N CYS A 24 10.18 -7.15 -9.44
CA CYS A 24 9.58 -5.83 -9.29
C CYS A 24 10.51 -4.86 -8.54
N VAL A 25 10.53 -3.60 -8.96
CA VAL A 25 11.17 -2.52 -8.19
C VAL A 25 10.23 -2.11 -7.06
N VAL A 26 10.65 -2.32 -5.83
CA VAL A 26 9.86 -2.04 -4.64
C VAL A 26 10.35 -0.76 -3.96
N GLY A 27 9.42 0.10 -3.53
CA GLY A 27 9.74 1.31 -2.77
C GLY A 27 9.94 2.58 -3.59
N ALA A 28 9.49 2.59 -4.85
CA ALA A 28 9.42 3.83 -5.63
C ALA A 28 8.52 4.87 -4.92
N PRO A 29 8.80 6.17 -5.06
CA PRO A 29 7.86 7.22 -4.70
C PRO A 29 6.47 6.95 -5.29
N THR A 30 5.41 7.21 -4.52
CA THR A 30 4.02 6.90 -4.93
C THR A 30 3.58 7.62 -6.20
N ASP A 31 4.15 8.78 -6.48
CA ASP A 31 3.92 9.52 -7.72
C ASP A 31 4.67 8.90 -8.92
N GLU A 32 5.71 8.10 -8.69
CA GLU A 32 6.51 7.42 -9.72
C GLU A 32 6.19 5.94 -9.90
N ALA A 33 5.40 5.35 -9.00
CA ALA A 33 5.11 3.94 -8.97
C ALA A 33 4.10 3.51 -10.06
N ASP A 34 4.39 2.42 -10.77
CA ASP A 34 3.44 1.80 -11.72
C ASP A 34 2.26 1.12 -11.00
N VAL A 35 2.45 0.71 -9.74
CA VAL A 35 1.43 0.04 -8.92
C VAL A 35 1.57 0.48 -7.47
N ILE A 36 0.45 0.81 -6.84
CA ILE A 36 0.37 1.11 -5.41
C ILE A 36 -0.31 -0.06 -4.68
N LEU A 37 0.41 -0.68 -3.73
CA LEU A 37 -0.12 -1.73 -2.86
C LEU A 37 -0.48 -1.15 -1.48
N ILE A 38 -1.75 -1.24 -1.08
CA ILE A 38 -2.24 -0.79 0.22
C ILE A 38 -2.68 -2.01 1.03
N ASN A 39 -1.97 -2.33 2.11
CA ASN A 39 -2.37 -3.37 3.05
C ASN A 39 -3.29 -2.77 4.12
N THR A 40 -4.52 -3.27 4.20
CA THR A 40 -5.58 -2.72 5.06
C THR A 40 -5.94 -3.69 6.19
N CYS A 41 -6.51 -3.16 7.27
CA CYS A 41 -7.02 -3.98 8.38
C CYS A 41 -8.47 -3.61 8.71
N ALA A 42 -9.40 -4.52 8.43
CA ALA A 42 -10.84 -4.31 8.69
C ALA A 42 -11.27 -4.61 10.14
N PHE A 43 -10.37 -5.13 10.97
CA PHE A 43 -10.69 -5.56 12.34
C PHE A 43 -10.47 -4.46 13.38
N ILE A 44 -9.73 -3.41 13.04
CA ILE A 44 -9.40 -2.30 13.92
C ILE A 44 -10.09 -1.07 13.35
N ALA A 45 -11.06 -0.52 14.09
CA ALA A 45 -11.87 0.60 13.60
C ALA A 45 -11.01 1.82 13.18
N PRO A 46 -10.03 2.30 13.99
CA PRO A 46 -9.12 3.35 13.53
C PRO A 46 -8.37 3.00 12.23
N ALA A 47 -7.88 1.77 12.10
CA ALA A 47 -7.16 1.33 10.90
C ALA A 47 -8.06 1.26 9.67
N THR A 48 -9.38 1.12 9.85
CA THR A 48 -10.35 1.14 8.75
C THR A 48 -10.49 2.54 8.17
N ASP A 49 -10.61 3.56 9.02
CA ASP A 49 -10.67 4.96 8.58
C ASP A 49 -9.36 5.37 7.91
N GLU A 50 -8.21 5.06 8.52
CA GLU A 50 -6.89 5.30 7.92
C GLU A 50 -6.70 4.59 6.57
N SER A 51 -7.22 3.36 6.44
CA SER A 51 -7.18 2.62 5.17
C SER A 51 -8.00 3.31 4.08
N LEU A 52 -9.18 3.84 4.43
CA LEU A 52 -10.02 4.57 3.48
C LEU A 52 -9.35 5.86 3.01
N ASP A 53 -8.71 6.59 3.91
CA ASP A 53 -7.97 7.81 3.58
C ASP A 53 -6.80 7.51 2.64
N ALA A 54 -6.00 6.49 2.94
CA ALA A 54 -4.89 6.06 2.08
C ALA A 54 -5.36 5.63 0.68
N ILE A 55 -6.50 4.94 0.58
CA ILE A 55 -7.10 4.58 -0.71
C ILE A 55 -7.53 5.84 -1.48
N ARG A 56 -8.17 6.81 -0.81
CA ARG A 56 -8.60 8.06 -1.45
C ARG A 56 -7.41 8.85 -1.98
N GLU A 57 -6.33 8.93 -1.22
CA GLU A 57 -5.08 9.59 -1.63
C GLU A 57 -4.47 8.90 -2.87
N ALA A 58 -4.37 7.57 -2.85
CA ALA A 58 -3.86 6.81 -4.00
C ALA A 58 -4.73 6.98 -5.25
N VAL A 59 -6.06 6.98 -5.11
CA VAL A 59 -6.97 7.23 -6.24
C VAL A 59 -6.77 8.66 -6.78
N ALA A 60 -6.66 9.66 -5.90
CA ALA A 60 -6.44 11.04 -6.32
C ALA A 60 -5.16 11.20 -7.16
N LEU A 61 -4.08 10.50 -6.80
CA LEU A 61 -2.84 10.46 -7.59
C LEU A 61 -3.08 9.87 -8.99
N HIS A 62 -3.84 8.79 -9.11
CA HIS A 62 -4.13 8.15 -10.40
C HIS A 62 -5.03 9.01 -11.32
N THR A 63 -6.02 9.70 -10.75
CA THR A 63 -6.91 10.62 -11.50
C THR A 63 -6.17 11.82 -12.11
N ASN A 64 -4.98 12.16 -11.61
CA ASN A 64 -4.14 13.24 -12.13
C ASN A 64 -3.25 12.83 -13.32
N GLY A 65 -3.53 11.68 -13.96
CA GLY A 65 -3.04 11.37 -15.31
C GLY A 65 -1.78 10.51 -15.36
N ARG A 66 -1.51 9.69 -14.34
CA ARG A 66 -0.42 8.70 -14.40
C ARG A 66 -1.01 7.29 -14.20
N PRO A 67 -0.94 6.43 -15.24
CA PRO A 67 -1.43 5.06 -15.16
C PRO A 67 -0.65 4.25 -14.13
#